data_AF-A0A1S6KZW2-F1
#
_entry.id   AF-A0A1S6KZW2-F1
#
_cell.length_a   1.000
_cell.length_b   1.000
_cell.length_c   1.000
_cell.angle_alpha   90.00
_cell.angle_beta   90.00
_cell.angle_gamma   90.00
#
_symmetry.space_group_name_H-M   'P 1'
#
loop_
_entity.id
_entity.type
_entity.pdbx_description
1 polymer ?
#
loop_
_entity_poly.entity_id
_entity_poly.type
_entity_poly.pdbx_seq_one_letter_code
_entity_poly.pdbx_strand_id
1 'polypeptide(L)' 'YQTNIYQPESRPFHSFKKVLRSMDSKFQELELVSFHSISKGMVGECGRRGGYFELSGFDPKVIAQIYKISSASLCP' A
#
# COMPACT_ATOMS: atom_id res chain seq x y z
N TYR A 1 4.11 9.26 -0.03
CA TYR A 1 4.74 10.31 0.80
C TYR A 1 5.16 9.84 2.19
N GLN A 2 5.24 8.52 2.46
CA GLN A 2 5.57 8.02 3.80
C GLN A 2 6.93 8.49 4.34
N THR A 3 7.86 8.86 3.44
CA THR A 3 9.20 9.38 3.78
C THR A 3 9.29 10.91 3.81
N ASN A 4 8.23 11.63 3.44
CA ASN A 4 8.19 13.11 3.41
C ASN A 4 7.45 13.66 4.63
N ILE A 5 7.96 13.40 5.82
CA ILE A 5 7.36 13.87 7.08
C ILE A 5 8.23 14.98 7.65
N TYR A 6 7.66 16.17 7.83
CA TYR A 6 8.41 17.35 8.28
C TYR A 6 8.64 17.41 9.80
N GLN A 7 7.86 16.66 10.58
CA GLN A 7 7.97 16.58 12.04
C GLN A 7 7.91 15.11 12.50
N PRO A 8 8.86 14.26 12.11
CA PRO A 8 8.78 12.83 12.36
C PRO A 8 8.85 12.48 13.86
N GLU A 9 9.42 13.33 14.70
CA GLU A 9 9.53 13.11 16.15
C GLU A 9 8.19 13.27 16.85
N SER A 10 7.38 14.26 16.45
CA SER A 10 6.07 14.55 17.07
C SER A 10 4.90 13.93 16.29
N ARG A 11 5.07 13.70 14.98
CA ARG A 11 4.04 13.20 14.06
C ARG A 11 4.63 12.18 13.08
N PRO A 12 5.13 11.03 13.57
CA PRO A 12 5.72 10.01 12.71
C PRO A 12 4.68 9.41 11.75
N PHE A 13 5.16 8.88 10.64
CA PHE A 13 4.32 8.08 9.76
C PHE A 13 3.97 6.74 10.41
N HIS A 14 2.68 6.42 10.45
CA HIS A 14 2.17 5.10 10.78
C HIS A 14 1.47 4.51 9.56
N SER A 15 1.90 3.33 9.10
CA SER A 15 1.18 2.65 8.03
C SER A 15 -0.17 2.16 8.56
N PHE A 16 -1.21 2.30 7.75
CA PHE A 16 -2.54 1.76 8.08
C PHE A 16 -2.48 0.28 8.39
N LYS A 17 -1.67 -0.49 7.65
CA LYS A 17 -1.47 -1.91 7.91
C LYS A 17 -0.86 -2.17 9.30
N LYS A 18 0.14 -1.40 9.74
CA LYS A 18 0.73 -1.56 11.08
C LYS A 18 -0.32 -1.33 12.16
N VAL A 19 -1.12 -0.27 12.02
CA VAL A 19 -2.19 0.05 12.97
C VAL A 19 -3.26 -1.06 12.94
N LEU A 20 -3.73 -1.44 11.76
CA LEU A 20 -4.74 -2.50 11.59
C LEU A 20 -4.32 -3.82 12.24
N ARG A 21 -3.04 -4.21 12.12
CA ARG A 21 -2.50 -5.43 12.74
C ARG A 21 -2.34 -5.33 14.26
N SER A 22 -2.33 -4.12 14.82
CA SER A 22 -2.32 -3.89 16.27
C SER A 22 -3.72 -3.78 16.88
N MET A 23 -4.77 -3.70 16.05
CA MET A 23 -6.16 -3.61 16.50
C MET A 23 -6.74 -5.00 16.82
N ASP A 24 -7.89 -5.00 17.51
CA ASP A 24 -8.63 -6.22 17.87
C ASP A 24 -8.89 -7.14 16.67
N SER A 25 -9.02 -8.44 16.94
CA SER A 25 -9.29 -9.48 15.95
C SER A 25 -10.52 -9.22 15.08
N LYS A 26 -11.50 -8.47 15.58
CA LYS A 26 -12.71 -8.04 14.84
C LYS A 26 -12.40 -7.21 13.58
N PHE A 27 -11.19 -6.67 13.45
CA PHE A 27 -10.75 -5.91 12.28
C PHE A 27 -9.84 -6.71 11.34
N GLN A 28 -9.57 -7.99 11.60
CA GLN A 28 -8.66 -8.80 10.77
C GLN A 28 -9.15 -9.00 9.34
N GLU A 29 -10.47 -9.00 9.14
CA GLU A 29 -11.13 -9.15 7.84
C GLU A 29 -11.35 -7.81 7.13
N LEU A 30 -10.85 -6.70 7.69
CA LEU A 30 -10.95 -5.41 7.01
C LEU A 30 -10.09 -5.44 5.74
N GLU A 31 -10.74 -5.24 4.61
CA GLU A 31 -10.09 -5.13 3.31
C GLU A 31 -9.30 -3.81 3.21
N LEU A 32 -7.97 -3.92 3.13
CA LEU A 32 -7.05 -2.77 3.07
C LEU A 32 -6.11 -2.89 1.88
N VAL A 33 -6.06 -1.85 1.05
CA VAL A 33 -5.05 -1.68 0.00
C VAL A 33 -4.06 -0.60 0.42
N SER A 34 -2.77 -0.95 0.50
CA SER A 34 -1.68 0.00 0.78
C SER A 34 -0.89 0.28 -0.49
N PHE A 35 -0.79 1.54 -0.90
CA PHE A 35 -0.04 1.95 -2.10
C PHE A 35 1.32 2.57 -1.75
N HIS A 36 2.32 2.24 -2.55
CA HIS A 36 3.62 2.90 -2.52
C HIS A 36 4.09 3.22 -3.94
N SER A 37 4.70 4.39 -4.11
CA SER A 37 5.23 4.84 -5.40
C SER A 37 6.64 5.37 -5.21
N ILE A 38 7.51 5.08 -6.17
CA ILE A 38 8.88 5.61 -6.23
C ILE A 38 8.92 7.06 -6.75
N SER A 39 7.79 7.57 -7.26
CA SER A 39 7.73 8.90 -7.89
C SER A 39 7.81 10.07 -6.91
N LYS A 40 7.69 9.81 -5.60
CA LYS A 40 7.59 10.82 -4.54
C LYS A 40 8.53 10.45 -3.39
N GLY A 41 9.18 11.44 -2.78
CA GLY A 41 10.24 11.20 -1.80
C GLY A 41 11.48 12.00 -2.13
N MET A 42 12.49 11.93 -1.25
CA MET A 42 13.81 12.50 -1.50
C MET A 42 14.48 11.93 -2.77
N VAL A 43 14.20 10.67 -3.11
CA VAL A 43 14.78 10.00 -4.30
C VAL A 43 13.98 10.30 -5.58
N GLY A 44 12.65 10.44 -5.48
CA GLY A 44 11.80 11.07 -6.51
C GLY A 44 11.97 10.59 -7.96
N GLU A 45 11.95 9.28 -8.24
CA GLU A 45 12.23 8.70 -9.56
C GLU A 45 11.00 8.70 -10.49
N CYS A 46 10.36 9.87 -10.67
CA CYS A 46 9.06 9.97 -11.35
C CYS A 46 9.04 9.44 -12.79
N GLY A 47 10.16 9.51 -13.52
CA GLY A 47 10.29 8.99 -14.89
C GLY A 47 10.30 7.46 -14.97
N ARG A 48 10.59 6.76 -13.88
CA ARG A 48 10.59 5.28 -13.82
C ARG A 48 9.18 4.70 -13.70
N ARG A 49 8.18 5.53 -13.35
CA ARG A 49 6.76 5.15 -13.26
C ARG A 49 6.48 3.90 -12.39
N GLY A 50 7.36 3.61 -11.43
CA GLY A 50 7.26 2.43 -10.57
C GLY A 50 6.41 2.64 -9.31
N GLY A 51 5.93 1.53 -8.79
CA GLY A 51 5.19 1.47 -7.54
C GLY A 51 4.69 0.05 -7.28
N TYR A 52 4.14 -0.15 -6.10
CA TYR A 52 3.45 -1.37 -5.75
C TYR A 52 2.20 -1.06 -4.92
N PHE A 53 1.29 -2.02 -4.85
CA PHE A 53 0.24 -2.04 -3.86
C PHE A 53 0.23 -3.37 -3.13
N GLU A 54 -0.27 -3.36 -1.91
CA GLU A 54 -0.41 -4.55 -1.08
C GLU A 54 -1.86 -4.72 -0.67
N LEU A 55 -2.39 -5.92 -0.86
CA LEU A 55 -3.73 -6.32 -0.45
C LEU A 55 -3.66 -7.05 0.90
N SER A 56 -4.53 -6.67 1.84
CA SER A 56 -4.66 -7.33 3.14
C SER A 56 -6.13 -7.55 3.46
N GLY A 57 -6.50 -8.77 3.88
CA GLY A 57 -7.87 -9.09 4.32
C GLY A 57 -8.90 -9.31 3.21
N PHE A 58 -8.50 -9.29 1.94
CA PHE A 58 -9.42 -9.42 0.80
C PHE A 58 -9.94 -10.85 0.59
N ASP A 59 -11.21 -10.94 0.15
CA ASP A 59 -11.78 -12.20 -0.36
C ASP A 59 -10.93 -12.73 -1.54
N PRO A 60 -10.55 -14.03 -1.54
CA PRO A 60 -9.82 -14.65 -2.65
C PRO A 60 -10.43 -14.43 -4.04
N LYS A 61 -11.76 -14.33 -4.15
CA LYS A 61 -12.47 -14.02 -5.41
C LYS A 61 -12.18 -12.60 -5.89
N VAL A 62 -12.07 -11.64 -4.98
CA VAL A 62 -11.71 -10.26 -5.31
C VAL A 62 -10.25 -10.19 -5.74
N ILE A 63 -9.35 -10.89 -5.03
CA ILE A 63 -7.93 -11.02 -5.42
C ILE A 63 -7.82 -11.60 -6.84
N ALA A 64 -8.62 -12.62 -7.18
CA ALA A 64 -8.64 -13.20 -8.53
C ALA A 64 -9.04 -12.18 -9.61
N GLN A 65 -10.02 -11.29 -9.34
CA GLN A 65 -10.37 -10.23 -10.28
C GLN A 65 -9.27 -9.17 -10.41
N ILE A 66 -8.61 -8.80 -9.31
CA ILE A 66 -7.47 -7.87 -9.34
C ILE A 66 -6.32 -8.47 -10.15
N TYR A 67 -6.04 -9.77 -9.96
CA TYR A 67 -5.02 -10.49 -10.73
C TYR A 67 -5.36 -10.53 -12.22
N LYS A 68 -6.61 -10.81 -12.57
CA LYS A 68 -7.09 -10.80 -13.97
C LYS A 68 -6.87 -9.46 -14.66
N ILE A 69 -7.12 -8.34 -13.97
CA ILE A 69 -6.87 -7.01 -14.53
C ILE A 69 -5.37 -6.75 -14.64
N SER A 70 -4.60 -7.14 -13.63
CA SER A 70 -3.15 -6.91 -13.60
C SER A 70 -2.40 -7.70 -14.67
N SER A 71 -2.85 -8.92 -14.99
CA SER A 71 -2.22 -9.77 -16.00
C SER A 71 -2.50 -9.33 -17.44
N ALA A 72 -3.56 -8.54 -17.68
CA ALA A 72 -3.84 -7.97 -18.99
C ALA A 72 -2.77 -6.95 -19.43
N SER A 73 -2.10 -6.32 -18.47
CA SER A 73 -1.01 -5.36 -18.72
C SER A 73 0.37 -6.02 -18.87
N LEU A 74 0.44 -7.34 -19.07
CA LEU A 74 1.66 -8.18 -19.13
C LEU A 74 2.50 -8.15 -17.85
N CYS A 75 3.26 -7.08 -17.65
CA CYS A 75 4.11 -6.81 -16.50
C CYS A 75 4.31 -5.29 -16.36
N PRO A 76 4.51 -4.78 -15.13
CA PRO A 76 4.92 -3.39 -14.90
C PRO A 76 6.22 -3.01 -15.61
#